data_AF-A0A8T4NV58-F1
#
_entry.id   AF-A0A8T4NV58-F1
#
_cell.length_a   1.000
_cell.length_b   1.000
_cell.length_c   1.000
_cell.angle_alpha   90.00
_cell.angle_beta   90.00
_cell.angle_gamma   90.00
#
_symmetry.space_group_name_H-M   'P 1'
#
loop_
_entity.id
_entity.type
_entity.pdbx_description
1 polymer ?
#
loop_
_entity_poly.entity_id
_entity_poly.type
_entity_poly.pdbx_seq_one_letter_code
_entity_poly.pdbx_strand_id
1 'polypeptide(L)'
;MGKYTNIKSNFLKEKIKNINWKNKDEREKIDGLIFVENIILGKERLSWASSFKWNALKNTKELKTIYRELKPEEFAQIKKDEVKEAAEEKRKESKLEEEERLEEERDRKDWVKAGGNL
;
A
#
# COMPACT_ATOMS: atom_id res chain seq x y z
N MET A 1 -13.90 -6.68 -29.42
CA MET A 1 -14.63 -6.99 -28.17
C MET A 1 -14.15 -6.05 -27.08
N GLY A 2 -15.06 -5.37 -26.38
CA GLY A 2 -14.76 -4.15 -25.62
C GLY A 2 -13.90 -4.38 -24.37
N LYS A 3 -13.02 -3.42 -24.08
CA LYS A 3 -12.17 -3.35 -22.86
C LYS A 3 -12.97 -3.54 -21.55
N TYR A 4 -14.27 -3.28 -21.57
CA TYR A 4 -15.17 -3.29 -20.41
C TYR A 4 -16.03 -4.56 -20.28
N THR A 5 -15.95 -5.50 -21.23
CA THR A 5 -16.86 -6.68 -21.23
C THR A 5 -16.31 -7.89 -20.49
N ASN A 6 -15.01 -7.93 -20.17
CA ASN A 6 -14.35 -9.12 -19.61
C ASN A 6 -13.82 -8.93 -18.18
N ILE A 7 -14.58 -8.17 -17.38
CA ILE A 7 -14.27 -7.81 -16.00
C ILE A 7 -14.84 -8.86 -15.05
N LYS A 8 -14.01 -9.31 -14.11
CA LYS A 8 -14.30 -10.33 -13.10
C LYS A 8 -14.73 -9.70 -11.78
N SER A 9 -14.11 -8.59 -11.35
CA SER A 9 -14.49 -7.93 -10.10
C SER A 9 -15.93 -7.39 -10.18
N ASN A 10 -16.72 -7.69 -9.15
CA ASN A 10 -18.08 -7.18 -9.04
C ASN A 10 -18.07 -5.68 -8.71
N PHE A 11 -17.14 -5.25 -7.86
CA PHE A 11 -16.90 -3.84 -7.61
C PHE A 11 -16.69 -3.04 -8.90
N LEU A 12 -15.84 -3.50 -9.82
CA LEU A 12 -15.61 -2.80 -11.09
C LEU A 12 -16.84 -2.80 -11.99
N LYS A 13 -17.59 -3.90 -12.06
CA LYS A 13 -18.84 -3.97 -12.85
C LYS A 13 -19.87 -2.94 -12.38
N GLU A 14 -20.07 -2.80 -11.07
CA GLU A 14 -20.99 -1.81 -10.51
C GLU A 14 -20.51 -0.39 -10.79
N LYS A 15 -19.21 -0.14 -10.64
CA LYS A 15 -18.64 1.18 -10.90
C LYS A 15 -18.77 1.62 -12.36
N ILE A 16 -18.63 0.68 -13.29
CA ILE A 16 -18.82 0.91 -14.73
C ILE A 16 -20.27 1.17 -15.10
N LYS A 17 -21.24 0.60 -14.38
CA LYS A 17 -22.66 0.89 -14.60
C LYS A 17 -23.03 2.31 -14.17
N ASN A 18 -22.38 2.82 -13.13
CA ASN A 18 -22.73 4.09 -12.48
C ASN A 18 -21.84 5.27 -12.89
N ILE A 19 -20.88 5.07 -13.80
CA ILE A 19 -19.93 6.11 -14.21
C ILE A 19 -20.54 7.13 -15.19
N ASN A 20 -20.14 8.38 -15.06
CA ASN A 20 -20.36 9.38 -16.10
C ASN A 20 -19.28 9.28 -17.19
N TRP A 21 -19.60 8.64 -18.31
CA TRP A 21 -18.68 8.48 -19.44
C TRP A 21 -18.24 9.79 -20.12
N LYS A 22 -18.95 10.91 -19.89
CA LYS A 22 -18.56 12.23 -20.37
C LYS A 22 -17.45 12.85 -19.52
N ASN A 23 -17.26 12.37 -18.30
CA ASN A 23 -16.19 12.81 -17.41
C ASN A 23 -14.89 12.03 -17.73
N LYS A 24 -13.87 12.76 -18.20
CA LYS A 24 -12.58 12.17 -18.59
C LYS A 24 -11.85 11.55 -17.40
N ASP A 25 -11.87 12.22 -16.25
CA ASP A 25 -11.13 11.78 -15.06
C ASP A 25 -11.73 10.50 -14.47
N GLU A 26 -13.06 10.41 -14.44
CA GLU A 26 -13.75 9.18 -14.02
C GLU A 26 -13.41 8.01 -14.95
N ARG A 27 -13.38 8.26 -16.26
CA ARG A 27 -13.06 7.23 -17.26
C ARG A 27 -11.62 6.74 -17.11
N GLU A 28 -10.66 7.66 -16.94
CA GLU A 28 -9.27 7.31 -16.69
C GLU A 28 -9.11 6.50 -15.39
N LYS A 29 -9.87 6.84 -14.35
CA LYS A 29 -9.89 6.09 -13.09
C LYS A 29 -10.38 4.66 -13.29
N ILE A 30 -11.46 4.44 -14.04
CA ILE A 30 -11.96 3.10 -14.36
C ILE A 30 -10.95 2.32 -15.20
N ASP A 31 -10.37 2.95 -16.21
CA ASP A 31 -9.36 2.32 -17.05
C ASP A 31 -8.13 1.86 -16.26
N GLY A 32 -7.70 2.67 -15.27
CA GLY A 32 -6.65 2.30 -14.32
C GLY A 32 -7.03 1.09 -13.47
N LEU A 33 -8.26 1.03 -12.97
CA LEU A 33 -8.72 -0.11 -12.16
C LEU A 33 -8.83 -1.40 -12.98
N ILE A 34 -9.27 -1.33 -14.24
CA ILE A 34 -9.32 -2.49 -15.16
C ILE A 34 -7.92 -3.01 -15.45
N PHE A 35 -6.98 -2.10 -15.73
CA PHE A 35 -5.58 -2.46 -15.93
C PHE A 35 -5.02 -3.20 -14.72
N VAL A 36 -5.34 -2.72 -13.52
CA VAL A 36 -4.90 -3.36 -12.29
C VAL A 36 -5.57 -4.73 -12.08
N GLU A 37 -6.86 -4.88 -12.35
CA GLU A 37 -7.51 -6.20 -12.35
C GLU A 37 -6.80 -7.19 -13.28
N ASN A 38 -6.41 -6.76 -14.48
CA ASN A 38 -5.69 -7.61 -15.42
C ASN A 38 -4.32 -8.05 -14.91
N ILE A 39 -3.59 -7.18 -14.20
CA ILE A 39 -2.34 -7.54 -13.53
C ILE A 39 -2.59 -8.60 -12.46
N ILE A 40 -3.60 -8.41 -11.60
CA ILE A 40 -3.93 -9.36 -10.53
C ILE A 40 -4.26 -10.73 -11.11
N LEU A 41 -5.03 -10.75 -12.20
CA LEU A 41 -5.40 -11.97 -12.92
C LEU A 41 -4.24 -12.57 -13.76
N GLY A 42 -3.06 -11.94 -13.78
CA GLY A 42 -1.90 -12.40 -14.55
C GLY A 42 -2.02 -12.25 -16.06
N LYS A 43 -3.02 -11.49 -16.55
CA LYS A 43 -3.26 -11.25 -17.99
C LYS A 43 -2.32 -10.17 -18.54
N GLU A 44 -1.91 -9.23 -17.71
CA GLU A 44 -0.94 -8.18 -18.05
C GLU A 44 0.26 -8.24 -17.11
N ARG A 45 1.46 -8.01 -17.66
CA ARG A 45 2.68 -7.90 -16.85
C ARG A 45 2.92 -6.44 -16.47
N LEU A 46 3.46 -6.25 -15.26
CA LEU A 46 3.98 -4.96 -14.81
C LEU A 46 5.22 -4.61 -15.64
N SER A 47 5.10 -3.55 -16.44
CA SER A 47 6.20 -2.90 -17.13
C SER A 47 6.66 -1.70 -16.31
N TRP A 48 7.86 -1.21 -16.57
CA TRP A 48 8.40 -0.04 -15.87
C TRP A 48 7.46 1.18 -15.93
N ALA A 49 6.86 1.44 -17.09
CA ALA A 49 5.90 2.54 -17.27
C ALA A 49 4.58 2.31 -16.50
N SER A 50 4.16 1.04 -16.34
CA SER A 50 2.95 0.73 -15.59
C SER A 50 3.17 0.58 -14.09
N SER A 51 4.42 0.46 -13.63
CA SER A 51 4.77 0.49 -12.20
C SER A 51 4.36 1.79 -11.51
N PHE A 52 4.43 2.94 -12.20
CA PHE A 52 3.96 4.21 -11.64
C PHE A 52 2.45 4.19 -11.39
N LYS A 53 1.67 3.70 -12.36
CA LYS A 53 0.21 3.56 -12.23
C LYS A 53 -0.16 2.57 -11.14
N TRP A 54 0.55 1.45 -11.05
CA TRP A 54 0.39 0.50 -9.96
C TRP A 54 0.67 1.13 -8.59
N ASN A 55 1.81 1.80 -8.43
CA ASN A 55 2.18 2.45 -7.17
C ASN A 55 1.20 3.55 -6.76
N ALA A 56 0.64 4.30 -7.71
CA ALA A 56 -0.40 5.29 -7.42
C ALA A 56 -1.70 4.65 -6.89
N LEU A 57 -2.01 3.43 -7.35
CA LEU A 57 -3.25 2.73 -7.01
C LEU A 57 -3.09 1.70 -5.89
N LYS A 58 -1.86 1.29 -5.54
CA LYS A 58 -1.59 0.14 -4.65
C LYS A 58 -2.24 0.25 -3.27
N ASN A 59 -2.34 1.48 -2.76
CA ASN A 59 -2.86 1.75 -1.42
C ASN A 59 -4.33 2.21 -1.41
N THR A 60 -4.98 2.25 -2.57
CA THR A 60 -6.37 2.72 -2.67
C THR A 60 -7.36 1.67 -2.13
N LYS A 61 -8.47 2.14 -1.56
CA LYS A 61 -9.55 1.26 -1.08
C LYS A 61 -10.16 0.45 -2.23
N GLU A 62 -10.25 1.06 -3.41
CA GLU A 62 -10.74 0.42 -4.61
C GLU A 62 -9.87 -0.78 -5.01
N LEU A 63 -8.55 -0.63 -4.99
CA LEU A 63 -7.68 -1.76 -5.30
C LEU A 63 -7.80 -2.88 -4.28
N LYS A 64 -7.75 -2.56 -2.98
CA LYS A 64 -7.88 -3.57 -1.93
C LYS A 64 -9.17 -4.37 -2.07
N THR A 65 -10.25 -3.70 -2.50
CA THR A 65 -11.54 -4.35 -2.78
C THR A 65 -11.45 -5.30 -3.97
N ILE A 66 -10.89 -4.86 -5.10
CA ILE A 66 -10.69 -5.70 -6.30
C ILE A 66 -9.80 -6.91 -5.97
N TYR A 67 -8.68 -6.68 -5.28
CA TYR A 67 -7.73 -7.73 -4.92
C TYR A 67 -8.36 -8.76 -3.98
N ARG A 68 -9.13 -8.32 -2.98
CA ARG A 68 -9.88 -9.19 -2.08
C ARG A 68 -10.92 -10.05 -2.81
N GLU A 69 -11.63 -9.48 -3.78
CA GLU A 69 -12.63 -10.22 -4.58
C GLU A 69 -11.99 -11.27 -5.49
N LEU A 70 -10.87 -10.93 -6.13
CA LEU A 70 -10.27 -11.79 -7.16
C LEU A 70 -9.32 -12.83 -6.58
N LYS A 71 -8.60 -12.48 -5.50
CA LYS A 71 -7.59 -13.33 -4.86
C LYS A 71 -7.64 -13.20 -3.33
N PRO A 72 -8.69 -13.73 -2.68
CA PRO A 72 -8.89 -13.57 -1.24
C PRO A 72 -7.78 -14.19 -0.38
N GLU A 73 -7.22 -15.32 -0.80
CA GLU A 73 -6.15 -16.02 -0.06
C GLU A 73 -4.84 -15.22 -0.08
N GLU A 74 -4.41 -14.78 -1.27
CA GLU A 74 -3.23 -13.92 -1.42
C GLU A 74 -3.42 -12.59 -0.66
N PHE A 75 -4.63 -12.01 -0.69
CA PHE A 75 -4.93 -10.80 0.06
C PHE A 75 -4.82 -11.01 1.58
N ALA A 76 -5.31 -12.14 2.09
CA ALA A 76 -5.21 -12.46 3.51
C ALA A 76 -3.74 -12.63 3.93
N GLN A 77 -2.91 -13.20 3.07
CA GLN A 77 -1.48 -13.35 3.32
C GLN A 77 -0.76 -11.99 3.31
N ILE A 78 -0.99 -11.15 2.28
CA ILE A 78 -0.44 -9.80 2.21
C ILE A 78 -0.78 -9.01 3.47
N LYS A 79 -2.03 -9.09 3.95
CA LYS A 79 -2.44 -8.38 5.16
C LYS A 79 -1.75 -8.90 6.42
N LYS A 80 -1.48 -10.21 6.51
CA LYS A 80 -0.69 -10.78 7.61
C LYS A 80 0.74 -10.29 7.56
N ASP A 81 1.33 -10.23 6.37
CA ASP A 81 2.69 -9.76 6.17
C ASP A 81 2.82 -8.27 6.49
N GLU A 82 1.86 -7.43 6.06
CA GLU A 82 1.80 -6.00 6.44
C GLU A 82 1.74 -5.82 7.96
N VAL A 83 0.94 -6.61 8.68
CA VAL A 83 0.85 -6.55 10.15
C VAL A 83 2.16 -6.98 10.80
N LYS A 84 2.82 -8.01 10.25
CA LYS A 84 4.10 -8.50 10.77
C LYS A 84 5.22 -7.48 10.56
N GLU A 85 5.28 -6.88 9.38
CA GLU A 85 6.27 -5.85 9.03
C GLU A 85 6.09 -4.61 9.93
N ALA A 86 4.86 -4.13 10.11
CA ALA A 86 4.56 -3.02 11.02
C ALA A 86 4.95 -3.34 12.48
N ALA A 87 4.75 -4.58 12.92
CA ALA A 87 5.16 -5.00 14.26
C ALA A 87 6.70 -5.07 14.41
N GLU A 88 7.41 -5.47 13.36
CA GLU A 88 8.88 -5.47 13.33
C GLU A 88 9.45 -4.05 13.30
N GLU A 89 8.84 -3.15 12.53
CA GLU A 89 9.22 -1.73 12.45
C GLU A 89 9.05 -1.05 13.82
N LYS A 90 7.89 -1.24 14.47
CA LYS A 90 7.65 -0.73 15.83
C LYS A 90 8.65 -1.27 16.86
N ARG A 91 9.08 -2.53 16.71
CA ARG A 91 10.11 -3.12 17.58
C ARG A 91 11.49 -2.51 17.33
N LYS A 92 11.81 -2.13 16.09
CA LYS A 92 13.07 -1.45 15.77
C LYS A 92 13.06 -0.02 16.29
N GLU A 93 11.98 0.72 16.09
CA GLU A 93 11.81 2.07 16.65
C GLU A 93 11.95 2.06 18.17
N SER A 94 11.25 1.17 18.87
CA SER A 94 11.35 1.09 20.34
C SER A 94 12.75 0.72 20.84
N LYS A 95 13.55 -0.03 20.05
CA LYS A 95 14.95 -0.30 20.40
C LYS A 95 15.83 0.92 20.19
N LEU A 96 15.60 1.64 19.09
CA LEU A 96 16.32 2.88 18.79
C LEU A 96 16.07 3.93 19.88
N GLU A 97 14.81 4.14 20.27
CA GLU A 97 14.45 5.06 21.35
C GLU A 97 15.10 4.69 22.69
N GLU A 98 15.19 3.40 23.01
CA GLU A 98 15.86 2.93 24.23
C GLU A 98 17.37 3.15 24.18
N GLU A 99 17.99 2.92 23.02
CA GLU A 99 19.42 3.18 22.80
C GLU A 99 19.73 4.68 22.93
N GLU A 100 18.94 5.55 22.30
CA GLU A 100 19.06 7.01 22.41
C GLU A 100 18.92 7.47 23.86
N ARG A 101 17.93 6.97 24.59
CA ARG A 101 17.74 7.30 26.01
C ARG A 101 18.93 6.89 26.87
N LEU A 102 19.50 5.70 26.63
CA LEU A 102 20.66 5.21 27.37
C LEU A 102 21.93 6.00 27.03
N GLU A 103 22.06 6.48 25.79
CA GLU A 103 23.13 7.37 25.35
C GLU A 103 23.01 8.74 26.02
N GLU A 104 21.83 9.36 26.01
CA GLU A 104 21.57 10.62 26.73
C GLU A 104 21.87 10.51 28.23
N GLU A 105 21.52 9.39 28.88
CA GLU A 105 21.87 9.18 30.28
C GLU A 105 23.38 9.08 30.52
N ARG A 106 24.12 8.47 29.61
CA ARG A 106 25.59 8.36 29.69
C ARG A 106 26.22 9.72 29.51
N ASP A 107 25.81 10.45 28.48
CA ASP A 107 26.29 11.80 28.19
C ASP A 107 26.01 12.75 29.37
N ARG A 108 24.82 12.65 29.97
CA ARG A 108 24.47 13.41 31.17
C ARG A 108 25.38 13.07 32.35
N LYS A 109 25.66 11.78 32.59
CA LYS A 109 26.56 11.34 33.67
C LYS A 109 27.99 11.81 33.44
N ASP A 110 28.46 11.77 32.20
CA ASP A 110 29.80 12.19 31.84
C ASP A 110 29.96 13.73 31.89
N TRP A 111 28.92 14.49 31.51
CA TRP A 111 28.86 15.94 31.68
C TRP A 111 28.98 16.35 33.16
N VAL A 112 28.21 15.71 34.04
CA VAL A 112 28.27 15.97 35.49
C VAL A 112 29.65 15.60 36.05
N LYS A 113 30.23 14.47 35.64
CA LYS A 113 31.59 14.07 36.06
C LYS A 113 32.68 15.03 35.59
N ALA A 114 32.50 15.65 34.42
CA ALA A 114 33.41 16.66 33.89
C ALA A 114 33.29 18.03 34.60
N GLY A 115 32.42 18.15 35.60
CA GLY A 115 32.22 19.37 36.38
C GLY A 115 31.15 20.30 35.82
N GLY A 116 30.34 19.83 34.86
CA GLY A 116 29.15 20.54 34.42
C GLY A 116 28.06 20.54 35.48
N ASN A 117 27.40 21.68 35.71
CA ASN A 117 26.18 21.75 36.52
C ASN A 117 24.95 21.50 35.63
N LEU A 118 23.96 20.77 36.18
CA LEU A 118 22.65 20.52 35.58
C LEU A 118 21.66 21.65 35.86
#